data_AF-A3DET9-F1
#
_entry.id   AF-A3DET9-F1
#
_cell.length_a   1.000
_cell.length_b   1.000
_cell.length_c   1.000
_cell.angle_alpha   90.00
_cell.angle_beta   90.00
_cell.angle_gamma   90.00
#
_symmetry.space_group_name_H-M   'P 1'
#
loop_
_entity.id
_entity.type
_entity.pdbx_description
1 polymer ?
#
loop_
_entity_poly.entity_id
_entity_poly.type
_entity_poly.pdbx_seq_one_letter_code
_entity_poly.pdbx_strand_id
1 'polypeptide(L)'
;MTFDVPSFFPYRIQQVYAEKEQIDSGESVAESVYKKIETYDDIPVDIEPPKPPANLQLISKTSSTVSMSWSPAEDNTGVSYYNIYNGSSVVQAVYGENTSCTVSGLLPFTQYSFTVRAVDESGNVSAPSNTLVVTTLRESIRVNSNMALFEDKIYQDLYLESGSLNLNGYNLTIEGNLIHSGGTLNINGGKLIVKGDYRIQKESVNAQGQVTYSGSDGYLYMRRRMIMFAWKGIL
;
A
#
# COMPACT_ATOMS: atom_id res chain seq x y z
N MET A 1 -32.96 -21.29 -21.08
CA MET A 1 -32.43 -20.17 -20.28
C MET A 1 -30.94 -20.39 -20.17
N THR A 2 -30.13 -19.59 -20.86
CA THR A 2 -28.68 -19.60 -20.73
C THR A 2 -28.32 -18.97 -19.39
N PHE A 3 -27.80 -19.76 -18.47
CA PHE A 3 -27.23 -19.27 -17.21
C PHE A 3 -25.76 -18.96 -17.47
N ASP A 4 -25.44 -17.67 -17.58
CA ASP A 4 -24.08 -17.20 -17.74
C ASP A 4 -23.36 -17.35 -16.39
N VAL A 5 -22.35 -18.23 -16.32
CA VAL A 5 -21.66 -18.56 -15.07
C VAL A 5 -20.49 -17.58 -14.89
N PRO A 6 -20.44 -16.78 -13.81
CA PRO A 6 -19.37 -15.82 -13.60
C PRO A 6 -17.97 -16.47 -13.50
N SER A 7 -16.96 -15.82 -14.10
CA SER A 7 -15.57 -16.30 -14.23
C SER A 7 -14.76 -16.41 -12.92
N PHE A 8 -15.41 -16.30 -11.76
CA PHE A 8 -14.78 -16.36 -10.44
C PHE A 8 -14.97 -17.71 -9.73
N PHE A 9 -15.73 -18.64 -10.31
CA PHE A 9 -15.79 -19.99 -9.78
C PHE A 9 -14.52 -20.77 -10.16
N PRO A 10 -13.99 -21.61 -9.26
CA PRO A 10 -12.88 -22.50 -9.58
C PRO A 10 -13.22 -23.35 -10.80
N TYR A 11 -12.22 -23.62 -11.65
CA TYR A 11 -12.32 -24.32 -12.95
C TYR A 11 -13.23 -25.57 -12.93
N ARG A 12 -13.31 -26.23 -11.76
CA ARG A 12 -14.12 -27.42 -11.49
C ARG A 12 -15.64 -27.24 -11.63
N ILE A 13 -16.21 -26.04 -11.40
CA ILE A 13 -17.66 -25.83 -11.60
C ILE A 13 -17.99 -25.60 -13.07
N GLN A 14 -17.09 -25.00 -13.86
CA GLN A 14 -17.31 -24.77 -15.29
C GLN A 14 -17.35 -26.09 -16.10
N GLN A 15 -16.54 -27.09 -15.72
CA GLN A 15 -16.53 -28.40 -16.40
C GLN A 15 -17.83 -29.20 -16.20
N VAL A 16 -18.48 -29.10 -15.04
CA VAL A 16 -19.71 -29.85 -14.73
C VAL A 16 -20.89 -29.39 -15.60
N TYR A 17 -20.94 -28.14 -16.04
CA TYR A 17 -22.02 -27.63 -16.88
C TYR A 17 -21.85 -27.98 -18.36
N ALA A 18 -20.61 -28.02 -18.87
CA ALA A 18 -20.34 -28.37 -20.27
C ALA A 18 -20.68 -29.85 -20.58
N GLU A 19 -20.53 -30.74 -19.59
CA GLU A 19 -20.79 -32.18 -19.78
C GLU A 19 -22.29 -32.51 -19.78
N LYS A 20 -23.16 -31.64 -19.23
CA LYS A 20 -24.62 -31.85 -19.27
C LYS A 20 -25.24 -31.73 -20.66
N GLU A 21 -24.69 -30.90 -21.55
CA GLU A 21 -25.19 -30.74 -22.92
C GLU A 21 -24.90 -31.96 -23.80
N GLN A 22 -23.91 -32.77 -23.46
CA GLN A 22 -23.55 -33.99 -24.21
C GLN A 22 -24.41 -35.22 -23.83
N ILE A 23 -25.22 -35.14 -22.76
CA ILE A 23 -25.98 -36.27 -22.21
C ILE A 23 -27.28 -36.55 -22.96
N ASP A 24 -27.78 -35.62 -23.78
CA ASP A 24 -29.09 -35.74 -24.45
C ASP A 24 -29.06 -36.49 -25.80
N SER A 25 -27.88 -36.93 -26.27
CA SER A 25 -27.72 -37.74 -27.48
C SER A 25 -27.42 -39.20 -27.11
N GLY A 26 -28.47 -39.99 -26.96
CA GLY A 26 -28.42 -41.34 -26.42
C GLY A 26 -27.55 -42.34 -27.18
N GLU A 27 -26.63 -42.99 -26.45
CA GLU A 27 -26.14 -44.33 -26.76
C GLU A 27 -25.58 -45.00 -25.48
N SER A 28 -26.11 -46.19 -25.16
CA SER A 28 -25.64 -47.19 -24.17
C SER A 28 -24.73 -46.70 -23.03
N VAL A 29 -25.34 -46.07 -22.02
CA VAL A 29 -24.65 -45.30 -20.98
C VAL A 29 -24.33 -46.13 -19.72
N ALA A 30 -24.79 -47.37 -19.55
CA ALA A 30 -24.66 -48.03 -18.24
C ALA A 30 -23.24 -48.54 -17.92
N GLU A 31 -22.63 -49.37 -18.78
CA GLU A 31 -21.36 -50.07 -18.43
C GLU A 31 -20.10 -49.21 -18.58
N SER A 32 -20.13 -48.20 -19.45
CA SER A 32 -19.08 -47.17 -19.54
C SER A 32 -19.18 -46.15 -18.40
N VAL A 33 -20.38 -45.92 -17.84
CA VAL A 33 -20.58 -45.03 -16.69
C VAL A 33 -20.15 -45.69 -15.39
N TYR A 34 -20.43 -46.96 -15.14
CA TYR A 34 -19.92 -47.62 -13.92
C TYR A 34 -18.40 -47.71 -13.89
N LYS A 35 -17.74 -47.91 -15.04
CA LYS A 35 -16.28 -47.95 -15.12
C LYS A 35 -15.61 -46.56 -15.06
N LYS A 36 -16.33 -45.50 -15.44
CA LYS A 36 -15.84 -44.10 -15.37
C LYS A 36 -16.14 -43.44 -14.02
N ILE A 37 -17.16 -43.90 -13.28
CA ILE A 37 -17.45 -43.45 -11.91
C ILE A 37 -16.40 -43.96 -10.91
N GLU A 38 -15.86 -45.17 -11.08
CA GLU A 38 -14.79 -45.71 -10.21
C GLU A 38 -13.44 -44.98 -10.29
N THR A 39 -13.30 -43.93 -11.10
CA THR A 39 -12.01 -43.20 -11.25
C THR A 39 -12.07 -41.71 -10.91
N TYR A 40 -13.20 -41.20 -10.36
CA TYR A 40 -13.30 -39.80 -9.92
C TYR A 40 -13.46 -39.61 -8.39
N ASP A 41 -13.79 -40.68 -7.66
CA ASP A 41 -13.87 -40.68 -6.19
C ASP A 41 -12.51 -40.94 -5.50
N ASP A 42 -11.42 -41.11 -6.27
CA ASP A 42 -10.11 -41.54 -5.75
C ASP A 42 -8.94 -40.61 -6.11
N ILE A 43 -9.21 -39.35 -6.51
CA ILE A 43 -8.18 -38.32 -6.42
C ILE A 43 -8.09 -37.89 -4.95
N PRO A 44 -6.99 -38.18 -4.23
CA PRO A 44 -6.86 -37.78 -2.85
C PRO A 44 -6.95 -36.25 -2.79
N VAL A 45 -7.92 -35.74 -2.04
CA VAL A 45 -8.02 -34.31 -1.72
C VAL A 45 -6.74 -33.94 -0.97
N ASP A 46 -6.07 -32.88 -1.42
CA ASP A 46 -4.88 -32.40 -0.73
C ASP A 46 -5.27 -31.81 0.62
N ILE A 47 -4.59 -32.27 1.66
CA ILE A 47 -4.78 -31.85 3.04
C ILE A 47 -3.49 -31.28 3.64
N GLU A 48 -2.39 -31.31 2.88
CA GLU A 48 -1.13 -30.72 3.32
C GLU A 48 -1.17 -29.21 3.02
N PRO A 49 -1.00 -28.33 4.03
CA PRO A 49 -0.93 -26.91 3.77
C PRO A 49 0.44 -26.53 3.19
N PRO A 50 0.51 -25.44 2.40
CA PRO A 50 1.78 -24.90 1.96
C PRO A 50 2.73 -24.60 3.11
N LYS A 51 4.04 -24.64 2.85
CA LYS A 51 5.03 -24.09 3.78
C LYS A 51 4.80 -22.60 3.98
N PRO A 52 5.09 -22.04 5.17
CA PRO A 52 4.98 -20.61 5.40
C PRO A 52 5.89 -19.83 4.43
N PRO A 53 5.42 -18.71 3.85
CA PRO A 53 6.28 -17.80 3.12
C PRO A 53 7.42 -17.29 4.02
N ALA A 54 8.63 -17.16 3.47
CA ALA A 54 9.80 -16.70 4.22
C ALA A 54 10.24 -15.28 3.79
N ASN A 55 11.15 -14.67 4.55
CA ASN A 55 11.81 -13.40 4.20
C ASN A 55 10.86 -12.25 3.85
N LEU A 56 9.72 -12.11 4.56
CA LEU A 56 8.86 -10.94 4.41
C LEU A 56 9.64 -9.70 4.82
N GLN A 57 9.78 -8.76 3.89
CA GLN A 57 10.61 -7.56 4.04
C GLN A 57 9.95 -6.32 3.44
N LEU A 58 10.32 -5.17 3.99
CA LEU A 58 9.90 -3.86 3.49
C LEU A 58 10.66 -3.53 2.20
N ILE A 59 9.94 -3.11 1.16
CA ILE A 59 10.53 -2.49 -0.04
C ILE A 59 10.52 -0.97 0.12
N SER A 60 9.35 -0.40 0.37
CA SER A 60 9.16 1.05 0.49
C SER A 60 7.91 1.37 1.30
N LYS A 61 7.80 2.63 1.73
CA LYS A 61 6.62 3.13 2.44
C LYS A 61 6.39 4.60 2.13
N THR A 62 5.13 5.01 2.17
CA THR A 62 4.71 6.41 2.16
C THR A 62 3.95 6.72 3.44
N SER A 63 3.23 7.84 3.49
CA SER A 63 2.29 8.13 4.57
C SER A 63 1.04 7.25 4.51
N SER A 64 0.71 6.65 3.37
CA SER A 64 -0.53 5.88 3.17
C SER A 64 -0.35 4.53 2.49
N THR A 65 0.89 4.13 2.21
CA THR A 65 1.20 2.85 1.56
C THR A 65 2.41 2.16 2.19
N VAL A 66 2.42 0.83 2.12
CA VAL A 66 3.56 -0.03 2.42
C VAL A 66 3.70 -1.06 1.30
N SER A 67 4.86 -1.09 0.65
CA SER A 67 5.24 -2.09 -0.33
C SER A 67 6.17 -3.12 0.31
N MET A 68 5.89 -4.40 0.11
CA MET A 68 6.62 -5.51 0.73
C MET A 68 6.80 -6.66 -0.25
N SER A 69 7.81 -7.50 0.00
CA SER A 69 8.05 -8.76 -0.72
C SER A 69 8.41 -9.89 0.22
N TRP A 70 8.29 -11.12 -0.27
CA TRP A 70 8.63 -12.35 0.44
C TRP A 70 9.25 -13.37 -0.52
N SER A 71 9.80 -14.45 0.01
CA SER A 71 10.20 -15.62 -0.78
C SER A 71 8.99 -16.51 -1.08
N PRO A 72 8.90 -17.12 -2.28
CA PRO A 72 7.81 -18.03 -2.62
C PRO A 72 7.64 -19.14 -1.58
N ALA A 73 6.40 -19.52 -1.29
CA ALA A 73 6.09 -20.74 -0.55
C ALA A 73 6.15 -21.96 -1.47
N GLU A 74 6.41 -23.13 -0.88
CA GLU A 74 6.39 -24.42 -1.56
C GLU A 74 5.25 -25.26 -1.03
N ASP A 75 4.67 -26.06 -1.92
CA ASP A 75 3.57 -26.97 -1.64
C ASP A 75 3.62 -28.15 -2.64
N ASN A 76 3.01 -29.29 -2.32
CA ASN A 76 2.94 -30.48 -3.17
C ASN A 76 1.98 -30.32 -4.37
N THR A 77 0.94 -29.49 -4.26
CA THR A 77 0.01 -29.16 -5.36
C THR A 77 0.19 -27.74 -5.89
N GLY A 78 0.86 -26.88 -5.11
CA GLY A 78 1.25 -25.54 -5.53
C GLY A 78 0.47 -24.45 -4.82
N VAL A 79 0.95 -23.21 -4.91
CA VAL A 79 0.32 -22.07 -4.23
C VAL A 79 -0.62 -21.36 -5.18
N SER A 80 -1.90 -21.29 -4.82
CA SER A 80 -2.94 -20.58 -5.59
C SER A 80 -2.88 -19.06 -5.36
N TYR A 81 -2.76 -18.63 -4.11
CA TYR A 81 -2.66 -17.22 -3.75
C TYR A 81 -2.02 -16.99 -2.37
N TYR A 82 -1.63 -15.75 -2.09
CA TYR A 82 -1.18 -15.30 -0.78
C TYR A 82 -2.18 -14.33 -0.17
N ASN A 83 -2.51 -14.53 1.10
CA ASN A 83 -3.24 -13.58 1.92
C ASN A 83 -2.25 -12.73 2.73
N ILE A 84 -2.39 -11.40 2.63
CA ILE A 84 -1.63 -10.43 3.39
C ILE A 84 -2.49 -9.95 4.55
N TYR A 85 -1.97 -10.10 5.76
CA TYR A 85 -2.64 -9.75 7.00
C TYR A 85 -2.03 -8.50 7.61
N ASN A 86 -2.88 -7.63 8.16
CA ASN A 86 -2.49 -6.60 9.12
C ASN A 86 -3.07 -6.98 10.48
N GLY A 87 -2.21 -7.37 11.42
CA GLY A 87 -2.66 -8.06 12.63
C GLY A 87 -3.39 -9.35 12.28
N SER A 88 -4.68 -9.44 12.60
CA SER A 88 -5.53 -10.61 12.31
C SER A 88 -6.40 -10.47 11.06
N SER A 89 -6.44 -9.29 10.44
CA SER A 89 -7.34 -9.01 9.31
C SER A 89 -6.62 -9.16 7.99
N VAL A 90 -7.22 -9.88 7.04
CA VAL A 90 -6.76 -9.89 5.64
C VAL A 90 -7.01 -8.51 5.04
N VAL A 91 -5.96 -7.86 4.54
CA VAL A 91 -6.03 -6.54 3.90
C VAL A 91 -5.90 -6.63 2.37
N GLN A 92 -5.32 -7.72 1.86
CA GLN A 92 -5.13 -7.93 0.44
C GLN A 92 -4.88 -9.42 0.16
N ALA A 93 -5.23 -9.86 -1.04
CA ALA A 93 -4.80 -11.14 -1.61
C ALA A 93 -4.13 -10.91 -2.96
N VAL A 94 -3.13 -11.73 -3.29
CA VAL A 94 -2.43 -11.69 -4.59
C VAL A 94 -2.25 -13.12 -5.11
N TYR A 95 -2.28 -13.32 -6.43
CA TYR A 95 -2.08 -14.64 -7.05
C TYR A 95 -0.71 -15.25 -6.69
N GLY A 96 -0.63 -16.59 -6.68
CA GLY A 96 0.50 -17.37 -6.17
C GLY A 96 1.84 -17.17 -6.91
N GLU A 97 1.81 -16.68 -8.14
CA GLU A 97 3.01 -16.26 -8.87
C GLU A 97 3.60 -14.92 -8.37
N ASN A 98 2.82 -14.13 -7.63
CA ASN A 98 3.25 -12.85 -7.09
C ASN A 98 3.82 -13.01 -5.67
N THR A 99 5.04 -12.51 -5.48
CA THR A 99 5.74 -12.53 -4.19
C THR A 99 6.01 -11.12 -3.64
N SER A 100 5.21 -10.16 -4.09
CA SER A 100 5.23 -8.80 -3.58
C SER A 100 3.84 -8.16 -3.68
N CYS A 101 3.58 -7.17 -2.83
CA CYS A 101 2.37 -6.38 -2.91
C CYS A 101 2.59 -4.96 -2.37
N THR A 102 1.61 -4.09 -2.60
CA THR A 102 1.53 -2.77 -1.97
C THR A 102 0.17 -2.62 -1.32
N VAL A 103 0.18 -2.52 0.02
CA VAL A 103 -1.01 -2.20 0.80
C VAL A 103 -1.18 -0.68 0.81
N SER A 104 -2.36 -0.19 0.44
CA SER A 104 -2.70 1.23 0.36
C SER A 104 -3.82 1.60 1.35
N GLY A 105 -4.16 2.90 1.45
CA GLY A 105 -5.22 3.38 2.35
C GLY A 105 -4.84 3.36 3.83
N LEU A 106 -3.54 3.31 4.14
CA LEU A 106 -3.02 3.35 5.50
C LEU A 106 -3.07 4.79 6.06
N LEU A 107 -3.13 4.89 7.39
CA LEU A 107 -3.07 6.17 8.07
C LEU A 107 -1.60 6.62 8.21
N PRO A 108 -1.31 7.93 8.10
CA PRO A 108 0.01 8.49 8.36
C PRO A 108 0.48 8.25 9.80
N PHE A 109 1.80 8.16 9.98
CA PHE A 109 2.46 7.99 11.27
C PHE A 109 1.83 6.90 12.17
N THR A 110 1.37 5.82 11.56
CA THR A 110 0.67 4.72 12.23
C THR A 110 1.50 3.45 12.10
N GLN A 111 1.64 2.73 13.21
CA GLN A 111 2.35 1.45 13.23
C GLN A 111 1.41 0.34 12.73
N TYR A 112 1.95 -0.51 11.87
CA TYR A 112 1.31 -1.67 11.28
C TYR A 112 2.19 -2.91 11.48
N SER A 113 1.55 -4.07 11.48
CA SER A 113 2.20 -5.36 11.65
C SER A 113 1.69 -6.32 10.58
N PHE A 114 2.53 -6.62 9.59
CA PHE A 114 2.16 -7.45 8.46
C PHE A 114 2.70 -8.88 8.56
N THR A 115 1.89 -9.84 8.13
CA THR A 115 2.30 -11.23 7.89
C THR A 115 1.66 -11.73 6.61
N VAL A 116 2.27 -12.72 5.95
CA VAL A 116 1.74 -13.34 4.74
C VAL A 116 1.49 -14.82 4.99
N ARG A 117 0.41 -15.36 4.43
CA ARG A 117 0.11 -16.80 4.40
C ARG A 117 -0.18 -17.23 2.97
N ALA A 118 0.45 -18.31 2.54
CA ALA A 118 0.10 -19.01 1.30
C ALA A 118 -1.17 -19.86 1.48
N VAL A 119 -1.92 -20.00 0.38
CA VAL A 119 -3.09 -20.87 0.23
C VAL A 119 -2.95 -21.66 -1.07
N ASP A 120 -3.17 -22.98 -1.00
CA ASP A 120 -3.14 -23.87 -2.16
C ASP A 120 -4.48 -23.88 -2.93
N GLU A 121 -4.60 -24.76 -3.94
CA GLU A 121 -5.83 -24.94 -4.71
C GLU A 121 -6.96 -25.65 -3.93
N SER A 122 -6.60 -26.43 -2.90
CA SER A 122 -7.55 -27.16 -2.05
C SER A 122 -8.09 -26.31 -0.89
N GLY A 123 -7.54 -25.12 -0.69
CA GLY A 123 -7.92 -24.17 0.35
C GLY A 123 -7.14 -24.35 1.67
N ASN A 124 -6.10 -25.18 1.71
CA ASN A 124 -5.26 -25.32 2.90
C ASN A 124 -4.41 -24.05 3.08
N VAL A 125 -4.33 -23.57 4.32
CA VAL A 125 -3.67 -22.31 4.66
C VAL A 125 -2.42 -22.59 5.49
N SER A 126 -1.30 -22.06 5.03
CA SER A 126 -0.02 -22.13 5.75
C SER A 126 -0.02 -21.42 7.12
N ALA A 127 0.99 -21.75 7.92
CA ALA A 127 1.44 -20.89 9.02
C ALA A 127 1.87 -19.50 8.50
N PRO A 128 1.85 -18.43 9.32
CA PRO A 128 2.28 -17.11 8.89
C PRO A 128 3.79 -17.05 8.65
N SER A 129 4.19 -16.13 7.76
CA SER A 129 5.58 -15.69 7.63
C SER A 129 6.13 -15.05 8.91
N ASN A 130 7.39 -14.60 8.87
CA ASN A 130 7.88 -13.63 9.85
C ASN A 130 7.02 -12.36 9.84
N THR A 131 6.96 -11.66 10.98
CA THR A 131 6.22 -10.41 11.12
C THR A 131 7.06 -9.22 10.65
N LEU A 132 6.48 -8.39 9.77
CA LEU A 132 7.03 -7.10 9.38
C LEU A 132 6.33 -5.98 10.15
N VAL A 133 7.01 -5.40 11.14
CA VAL A 133 6.53 -4.22 11.87
C VAL A 133 7.05 -2.96 11.18
N VAL A 134 6.15 -2.07 10.77
CA VAL A 134 6.48 -0.84 10.05
C VAL A 134 5.61 0.32 10.51
N THR A 135 6.18 1.51 10.58
CA THR A 135 5.41 2.75 10.81
C THR A 135 5.42 3.59 9.53
N THR A 136 4.25 3.93 9.01
CA THR A 136 4.10 4.82 7.84
C THR A 136 4.73 6.19 8.11
N LEU A 137 5.08 6.91 7.04
CA LEU A 137 5.62 8.26 7.18
C LEU A 137 4.54 9.24 7.69
N ARG A 138 4.96 10.39 8.20
CA ARG A 138 4.04 11.51 8.41
C ARG A 138 3.53 12.01 7.06
N GLU A 139 2.38 12.67 7.08
CA GLU A 139 1.84 13.31 5.89
C GLU A 139 2.71 14.49 5.46
N SER A 140 2.81 14.72 4.15
CA SER A 140 3.35 15.95 3.59
C SER A 140 2.18 16.83 3.14
N ILE A 141 2.25 18.13 3.42
CA ILE A 141 1.15 19.07 3.15
C ILE A 141 1.49 20.00 1.98
N ARG A 142 0.50 20.22 1.10
CA ARG A 142 0.54 21.26 0.06
C ARG A 142 -0.46 22.35 0.40
N VAL A 143 0.01 23.59 0.50
CA VAL A 143 -0.81 24.77 0.80
C VAL A 143 -0.94 25.61 -0.47
N ASN A 144 -2.16 25.65 -1.01
CA ASN A 144 -2.55 26.37 -2.23
C ASN A 144 -3.70 27.36 -1.99
N SER A 145 -4.07 27.57 -0.73
CA SER A 145 -5.16 28.42 -0.28
C SER A 145 -4.89 28.87 1.17
N ASN A 146 -5.69 29.82 1.68
CA ASN A 146 -5.50 30.32 3.03
C ASN A 146 -5.77 29.23 4.07
N MET A 147 -4.80 29.03 4.96
CA MET A 147 -4.84 28.04 6.03
C MET A 147 -4.39 28.69 7.34
N ALA A 148 -5.06 28.35 8.44
CA ALA A 148 -4.59 28.66 9.78
C ALA A 148 -4.38 27.37 10.58
N LEU A 149 -3.36 27.34 11.42
CA LEU A 149 -3.22 26.27 12.41
C LEU A 149 -4.14 26.53 13.60
N PHE A 150 -4.66 25.44 14.16
CA PHE A 150 -5.51 25.43 15.35
C PHE A 150 -4.94 24.55 16.47
N GLU A 151 -3.81 23.90 16.20
CA GLU A 151 -3.04 23.08 17.13
C GLU A 151 -1.62 22.95 16.60
N ASP A 152 -0.72 22.45 17.44
CA ASP A 152 0.64 22.11 17.03
C ASP A 152 0.61 21.00 15.98
N LYS A 153 1.38 21.16 14.90
CA LYS A 153 1.42 20.22 13.77
C LYS A 153 2.83 19.76 13.44
N ILE A 154 2.93 18.50 13.02
CA ILE A 154 4.16 17.91 12.51
C ILE A 154 3.86 17.28 11.15
N TYR A 155 4.57 17.73 10.12
CA TYR A 155 4.50 17.17 8.76
C TYR A 155 5.86 16.61 8.34
N GLN A 156 5.84 15.66 7.42
CA GLN A 156 7.05 15.17 6.78
C GLN A 156 7.66 16.28 5.94
N ASP A 157 6.97 16.74 4.89
CA ASP A 157 7.36 17.89 4.08
C ASP A 157 6.23 18.92 4.00
N LEU A 158 6.58 20.16 3.66
CA LEU A 158 5.60 21.21 3.37
C LEU A 158 5.92 21.91 2.06
N TYR A 159 4.89 22.05 1.22
CA TYR A 159 4.94 22.82 -0.02
C TYR A 159 3.98 24.00 0.12
N LEU A 160 4.51 25.21 0.22
CA LEU A 160 3.74 26.45 0.24
C LEU A 160 3.79 27.06 -1.16
N GLU A 161 2.71 26.86 -1.91
CA GLU A 161 2.64 27.19 -3.33
C GLU A 161 1.90 28.51 -3.58
N SER A 162 0.88 28.79 -2.77
CA SER A 162 0.11 30.03 -2.80
C SER A 162 -0.70 30.22 -1.50
N GLY A 163 -1.51 31.28 -1.42
CA GLY A 163 -2.34 31.59 -0.24
C GLY A 163 -1.51 32.04 0.96
N SER A 164 -2.12 32.02 2.15
CA SER A 164 -1.45 32.34 3.41
C SER A 164 -1.52 31.18 4.40
N LEU A 165 -0.38 30.70 4.88
CA LEU A 165 -0.28 29.78 6.01
C LEU A 165 -0.02 30.59 7.29
N ASN A 166 -1.02 30.67 8.16
CA ASN A 166 -0.96 31.36 9.43
C ASN A 166 -0.76 30.38 10.59
N LEU A 167 0.38 30.43 11.29
CA LEU A 167 0.63 29.52 12.40
C LEU A 167 -0.21 29.84 13.64
N ASN A 168 -0.78 31.04 13.74
CA ASN A 168 -1.78 31.42 14.74
C ASN A 168 -1.41 31.06 16.19
N GLY A 169 -0.14 31.24 16.57
CA GLY A 169 0.37 30.91 17.90
C GLY A 169 0.88 29.48 18.09
N TYR A 170 0.69 28.58 17.13
CA TYR A 170 1.05 27.16 17.24
C TYR A 170 2.44 26.83 16.69
N ASN A 171 2.97 25.68 17.12
CA ASN A 171 4.22 25.13 16.61
C ASN A 171 3.96 24.31 15.34
N LEU A 172 4.68 24.63 14.28
CA LEU A 172 4.75 23.84 13.06
C LEU A 172 6.15 23.25 12.92
N THR A 173 6.24 21.92 12.97
CA THR A 173 7.49 21.19 12.74
C THR A 173 7.43 20.46 11.40
N ILE A 174 8.41 20.73 10.55
CA ILE A 174 8.63 20.01 9.29
C ILE A 174 9.86 19.12 9.49
N GLU A 175 9.68 17.81 9.44
CA GLU A 175 10.78 16.85 9.68
C GLU A 175 11.73 16.72 8.48
N GLY A 176 11.21 16.96 7.28
CA GLY A 176 11.94 17.06 6.02
C GLY A 176 12.04 18.50 5.55
N ASN A 177 11.68 18.73 4.29
CA ASN A 177 11.91 19.99 3.61
C ASN A 177 10.67 20.90 3.59
N LEU A 178 10.92 22.20 3.68
CA LEU A 178 9.95 23.24 3.40
C LEU A 178 10.27 23.89 2.05
N ILE A 179 9.43 23.67 1.05
CA ILE A 179 9.52 24.29 -0.27
C ILE A 179 8.48 25.40 -0.35
N HIS A 180 8.93 26.65 -0.35
CA HIS A 180 8.08 27.82 -0.38
C HIS A 180 8.22 28.49 -1.75
N SER A 181 7.37 28.07 -2.68
CA SER A 181 7.38 28.55 -4.06
C SER A 181 6.53 29.79 -4.27
N GLY A 182 5.54 30.04 -3.41
CA GLY A 182 4.73 31.26 -3.41
C GLY A 182 3.86 31.40 -2.15
N GLY A 183 3.07 32.45 -2.05
CA GLY A 183 2.17 32.66 -0.91
C GLY A 183 2.84 33.37 0.28
N THR A 184 2.23 33.29 1.47
CA THR A 184 2.72 33.96 2.68
C THR A 184 2.72 33.02 3.87
N LEU A 185 3.90 32.77 4.43
CA LEU A 185 4.04 32.08 5.72
C LEU A 185 4.02 33.12 6.85
N ASN A 186 2.90 33.22 7.55
CA ASN A 186 2.71 34.11 8.68
C ASN A 186 2.92 33.37 9.99
N ILE A 187 4.01 33.69 10.69
CA ILE A 187 4.32 33.05 11.98
C ILE A 187 3.31 33.42 13.06
N ASN A 188 2.76 34.64 13.05
CA ASN A 188 1.69 35.11 13.95
C ASN A 188 1.80 34.61 15.42
N GLY A 189 2.98 34.73 16.02
CA GLY A 189 3.23 34.30 17.41
C GLY A 189 3.50 32.81 17.62
N GLY A 190 3.39 31.98 16.58
CA GLY A 190 3.77 30.57 16.58
C GLY A 190 5.27 30.36 16.37
N LYS A 191 5.65 29.10 16.13
CA LYS A 191 7.04 28.70 15.90
C LYS A 191 7.12 27.77 14.69
N LEU A 192 8.03 28.07 13.77
CA LEU A 192 8.38 27.17 12.68
C LEU A 192 9.70 26.47 13.00
N ILE A 193 9.71 25.15 12.90
CA ILE A 193 10.92 24.32 12.96
C ILE A 193 10.99 23.54 11.65
N VAL A 194 12.08 23.69 10.90
CA VAL A 194 12.37 22.88 9.70
C VAL A 194 13.66 22.13 9.99
N LYS A 195 13.58 20.79 10.01
CA LYS A 195 14.76 19.93 10.27
C LYS A 195 15.58 19.68 9.01
N GLY A 196 14.95 19.66 7.83
CA GLY A 196 15.62 19.65 6.53
C GLY A 196 15.84 21.04 5.96
N ASP A 197 15.80 21.15 4.65
CA ASP A 197 16.04 22.42 3.96
C ASP A 197 14.77 23.26 3.89
N TYR A 198 14.93 24.56 4.17
CA TYR A 198 13.94 25.57 3.83
C TYR A 198 14.39 26.31 2.58
N ARG A 199 13.68 26.10 1.46
CA ARG A 199 13.98 26.71 0.16
C ARG A 199 12.85 27.64 -0.27
N ILE A 200 13.18 28.88 -0.60
CA ILE A 200 12.26 29.87 -1.17
C ILE A 200 12.51 29.92 -2.68
N GLN A 201 11.91 28.98 -3.40
CA GLN A 201 12.10 28.78 -4.84
C GLN A 201 10.92 28.02 -5.43
N LYS A 202 10.65 28.23 -6.71
CA LYS A 202 9.66 27.44 -7.45
C LYS A 202 10.33 26.26 -8.13
N GLU A 203 9.83 25.07 -7.85
CA GLU A 203 10.22 23.83 -8.54
C GLU A 203 9.25 23.54 -9.69
N SER A 204 9.79 23.24 -10.87
CA SER A 204 9.00 22.83 -12.03
C SER A 204 9.59 21.57 -12.62
N VAL A 205 8.77 20.52 -12.76
CA VAL A 205 9.15 19.25 -13.39
C VAL A 205 8.60 19.24 -14.81
N ASN A 206 9.46 19.00 -15.80
CA ASN A 206 9.00 18.86 -17.20
C ASN A 206 8.44 17.45 -17.46
N ALA A 207 7.88 17.23 -18.66
CA ALA A 207 7.28 15.94 -19.04
C ALA A 207 8.26 14.75 -19.02
N GLN A 208 9.57 15.03 -19.04
CA GLN A 208 10.65 14.04 -18.98
C GLN A 208 11.13 13.78 -17.54
N GLY A 209 10.50 14.38 -16.52
CA GLY A 209 10.89 14.22 -15.13
C GLY A 209 12.08 15.08 -14.69
N GLN A 210 12.58 15.99 -15.54
CA GLN A 210 13.68 16.87 -15.20
C GLN A 210 13.17 18.07 -14.38
N VAL A 211 13.83 18.31 -13.26
CA VAL A 211 13.51 19.41 -12.33
C VAL A 211 14.28 20.67 -12.71
N THR A 212 13.56 21.79 -12.84
CA THR A 212 14.13 23.15 -12.98
C THR A 212 13.68 24.03 -11.83
N TYR A 213 14.50 25.03 -11.47
CA TYR A 213 14.25 25.94 -10.36
C TYR A 213 14.19 27.39 -10.85
N SER A 214 13.23 28.15 -10.35
CA SER A 214 13.08 29.59 -10.64
C SER A 214 12.78 30.40 -9.38
N GLY A 215 12.74 31.74 -9.54
CA GLY A 215 12.39 32.66 -8.47
C GLY A 215 11.03 32.36 -7.85
N SER A 216 10.90 32.61 -6.55
CA SER A 216 9.66 32.46 -5.80
C SER A 216 9.06 33.83 -5.47
N ASP A 217 7.73 33.90 -5.47
CA ASP A 217 6.95 35.05 -4.99
C ASP A 217 6.55 34.88 -3.50
N GLY A 218 7.21 33.96 -2.78
CA GLY A 218 6.90 33.61 -1.40
C GLY A 218 7.37 34.66 -0.41
N TYR A 219 6.50 35.04 0.52
CA TYR A 219 6.80 35.98 1.60
C TYR A 219 6.81 35.29 2.96
N LEU A 220 7.92 35.42 3.68
CA LEU A 220 7.97 35.04 5.09
C LEU A 220 7.63 36.26 5.95
N TYR A 221 6.49 36.22 6.64
CA TYR A 221 6.00 37.33 7.45
C TYR A 221 6.18 37.07 8.95
N MET A 222 6.96 37.94 9.61
CA MET A 222 7.23 37.88 11.05
C MET A 222 7.09 39.27 11.70
N ARG A 223 6.26 39.40 12.75
CA ARG A 223 6.04 40.68 13.46
C ARG A 223 6.83 40.85 14.76
N ARG A 224 7.54 39.82 15.28
CA ARG A 224 8.34 39.88 16.53
C ARG A 224 9.62 39.05 16.45
N ARG A 225 10.62 39.37 17.31
CA ARG A 225 12.00 38.85 17.31
C ARG A 225 12.09 37.34 17.07
N MET A 226 12.94 36.97 16.12
CA MET A 226 13.26 35.59 15.76
C MET A 226 14.28 35.00 16.75
N ILE A 227 14.10 33.74 17.16
CA ILE A 227 15.20 32.88 17.62
C ILE A 227 15.41 31.85 16.52
N MET A 228 16.36 32.11 15.62
CA MET A 228 16.76 31.16 14.59
C MET A 228 17.82 30.24 15.18
N PHE A 229 17.53 28.95 15.30
CA PHE A 229 18.57 27.95 15.53
C PHE A 229 19.00 27.41 14.17
N ALA A 230 20.05 27.97 13.60
CA ALA A 230 20.74 27.34 12.47
C ALA A 230 21.70 26.28 13.04
N TRP A 231 21.35 25.00 12.92
CA TRP A 231 22.31 23.93 13.19
C TRP A 231 23.19 23.76 11.96
N LYS A 232 24.42 24.28 12.00
CA LYS A 232 25.47 23.83 11.08
C LYS A 232 25.94 22.47 11.58
N GLY A 233 25.58 21.41 10.87
CA GLY A 233 26.28 20.14 10.98
C GLY A 233 27.76 20.38 10.70
N ILE A 234 28.61 19.98 11.64
CA ILE A 234 30.06 19.94 11.49
C ILE A 234 30.36 18.76 10.56
N LEU A 235 31.07 19.02 9.46
CA LEU A 235 32.02 18.09 8.84
C LEU A 235 33.41 18.66 9.05
#